data_AF-A0A956R076-F1
#
_entry.id   AF-A0A956R076-F1
#
_cell.length_a   1.000
_cell.length_b   1.000
_cell.length_c   1.000
_cell.angle_alpha   90.00
_cell.angle_beta   90.00
_cell.angle_gamma   90.00
#
_symmetry.space_group_name_H-M   'P 1'
#
loop_
_entity.id
_entity.type
_entity.pdbx_description
1 polymer ?
#
loop_
_entity_poly.entity_id
_entity_poly.type
_entity_poly.pdbx_seq_one_letter_code
_entity_poly.pdbx_strand_id
1 'polypeptide(L)' 'GGNLTMSAALQKLTNLMGLERGQQFYRETLAQLGMNELDSPNDGLRFGNELISRGGVLASIGRSIKIQAILHGARAD' A
#
# COMPACT_ATOMS: atom_id res chain seq x y z
N GLY A 1 20.24 -2.40 0.24
CA GLY A 1 19.16 -1.40 0.31
C GLY A 1 17.86 -2.14 0.11
N GLY A 2 17.06 -2.27 1.16
CA GLY A 2 15.86 -3.10 1.13
C GLY A 2 14.73 -2.41 0.38
N ASN A 3 14.16 -3.10 -0.60
CA ASN A 3 12.96 -2.71 -1.33
C ASN A 3 11.75 -2.86 -0.38
N LEU A 4 11.38 -1.78 0.32
CA LEU A 4 10.54 -1.79 1.54
C LEU A 4 9.03 -1.64 1.30
N THR A 5 8.59 -1.34 0.06
CA THR A 5 7.21 -0.93 -0.24
C THR A 5 6.35 -2.06 -0.80
N MET A 6 6.88 -2.87 -1.73
CA MET A 6 6.12 -3.96 -2.36
C MET A 6 5.82 -5.10 -1.38
N SER A 7 6.81 -5.54 -0.60
CA SER A 7 6.70 -6.70 0.28
C SER A 7 5.78 -6.44 1.48
N ALA A 8 5.91 -5.27 2.11
CA ALA A 8 5.20 -4.97 3.35
C ALA A 8 3.70 -4.68 3.13
N ALA A 9 3.35 -3.96 2.07
CA ALA A 9 1.96 -3.64 1.75
C ALA A 9 1.18 -4.90 1.33
N LEU A 10 1.75 -5.67 0.41
CA LEU A 10 1.15 -6.92 -0.04
C LEU A 10 1.01 -7.92 1.11
N GLN A 11 2.04 -8.09 1.95
CA GLN A 11 1.99 -9.01 3.08
C GLN A 11 0.88 -8.66 4.09
N LYS A 12 0.66 -7.38 4.38
CA LYS A 12 -0.44 -6.94 5.27
C LYS A 12 -1.81 -7.30 4.68
N LEU A 13 -1.98 -7.12 3.37
CA LEU A 13 -3.23 -7.46 2.68
C LEU A 13 -3.46 -8.97 2.61
N THR A 14 -2.43 -9.76 2.32
CA THR A 14 -2.53 -11.23 2.28
C THR A 14 -2.79 -11.81 3.67
N ASN A 15 -2.24 -11.21 4.73
CA ASN A 15 -2.53 -11.62 6.11
C ASN A 15 -3.97 -11.31 6.51
N LEU A 16 -4.56 -10.22 6.00
CA LEU A 16 -5.93 -9.83 6.32
C LEU A 16 -6.96 -10.67 5.56
N MET A 17 -6.75 -10.90 4.26
CA MET A 17 -7.80 -11.42 3.36
C MET A 17 -7.49 -12.79 2.76
N GLY A 18 -6.32 -13.36 3.08
CA GLY A 18 -5.79 -14.55 2.42
C GLY A 18 -4.93 -14.20 1.19
N LEU A 19 -4.09 -15.15 0.78
CA LEU A 19 -3.08 -14.95 -0.26
C LEU A 19 -3.68 -14.47 -1.59
N GLU A 20 -4.62 -15.22 -2.16
CA GLU A 20 -5.19 -14.91 -3.48
C GLU A 20 -5.93 -13.58 -3.48
N ARG A 21 -6.83 -13.38 -2.52
CA ARG A 21 -7.64 -12.16 -2.41
C ARG A 21 -6.79 -10.94 -2.08
N GLY A 22 -5.77 -11.09 -1.24
CA GLY A 22 -4.79 -10.05 -0.95
C GLY A 22 -4.01 -9.62 -2.19
N GLN A 23 -3.51 -10.58 -2.97
CA GLN A 23 -2.80 -10.30 -4.22
C GLN A 23 -3.70 -9.66 -5.28
N GLN A 24 -4.93 -10.16 -5.44
CA GLN A 24 -5.90 -9.58 -6.36
C GLN A 24 -6.20 -8.12 -6.00
N PHE A 25 -6.57 -7.86 -4.75
CA PHE A 25 -6.88 -6.53 -4.27
C PHE A 25 -5.69 -5.57 -4.45
N TYR A 26 -4.47 -6.03 -4.16
CA TYR A 26 -3.25 -5.25 -4.36
C TYR A 26 -3.08 -4.82 -5.82
N ARG A 27 -3.20 -5.76 -6.77
CA ARG A 27 -3.09 -5.47 -8.21
C ARG A 27 -4.20 -4.52 -8.70
N GLU A 28 -5.44 -4.72 -8.25
CA GLU A 28 -6.56 -3.86 -8.62
C GLU A 28 -6.37 -2.43 -8.13
N THR A 29 -5.88 -2.27 -6.90
CA THR A 29 -5.61 -0.95 -6.31
C THR A 29 -4.47 -0.24 -7.04
N LEU A 30 -3.40 -0.96 -7.40
CA LEU A 30 -2.32 -0.42 -8.22
C LEU A 30 -2.83 0.05 -9.59
N ALA A 31 -3.61 -0.80 -10.27
CA ALA A 31 -4.18 -0.47 -11.58
C ALA A 31 -5.07 0.79 -11.51
N GLN A 32 -5.89 0.93 -10.47
CA GLN A 32 -6.72 2.13 -10.27
C GLN A 32 -5.91 3.41 -10.05
N LEU A 33 -4.71 3.29 -9.50
CA LEU A 33 -3.79 4.40 -9.30
C LEU A 33 -2.87 4.66 -10.50
N GLY A 34 -3.03 3.88 -11.59
CA GLY A 34 -2.18 3.94 -12.77
C GLY A 34 -0.75 3.46 -12.50
N MET A 35 -0.56 2.57 -11.52
CA MET A 35 0.73 2.04 -11.10
C MET A 35 0.85 0.55 -11.44
N ASN A 36 2.05 0.10 -11.76
CA ASN A 36 2.35 -1.33 -11.95
C ASN A 36 2.91 -1.97 -10.67
N GLU A 37 3.60 -1.18 -9.85
CA GLU A 37 4.21 -1.59 -8.58
C GLU A 37 4.38 -0.40 -7.64
N LEU A 38 4.85 -0.67 -6.41
CA LEU A 38 5.23 0.37 -5.45
C LEU A 38 6.76 0.45 -5.42
N ASP A 39 7.36 1.27 -6.27
CA ASP A 39 8.83 1.38 -6.40
C ASP A 39 9.43 2.51 -5.55
N SER A 40 8.59 3.45 -5.09
CA SER A 40 9.02 4.60 -4.32
C SER A 40 8.22 4.77 -3.01
N PRO A 41 8.78 5.51 -2.03
CA PRO A 41 8.03 5.94 -0.85
C PRO A 41 6.74 6.68 -1.22
N ASN A 42 6.74 7.50 -2.27
CA ASN A 42 5.56 8.25 -2.72
C ASN A 42 4.46 7.33 -3.25
N ASP A 43 4.79 6.23 -3.92
CA ASP A 43 3.77 5.24 -4.32
C ASP A 43 3.16 4.58 -3.10
N GLY A 44 3.98 4.24 -2.10
CA GLY A 44 3.49 3.78 -0.80
C GLY A 44 2.53 4.77 -0.15
N LEU A 45 2.83 6.07 -0.22
CA LEU A 45 1.94 7.13 0.29
C LEU A 45 0.62 7.18 -0.48
N ARG A 46 0.67 7.15 -1.82
CA ARG A 46 -0.52 7.16 -2.70
C ARG A 46 -1.39 5.92 -2.47
N PHE A 47 -0.78 4.74 -2.43
CA PHE A 47 -1.44 3.48 -2.15
C PHE A 47 -2.07 3.46 -0.76
N GLY A 48 -1.32 3.91 0.26
CA GLY A 48 -1.83 4.02 1.63
C GLY A 48 -3.04 4.95 1.74
N ASN A 49 -3.01 6.10 1.06
CA ASN A 49 -4.14 7.03 1.00
C ASN A 49 -5.37 6.40 0.33
N GLU A 50 -5.18 5.61 -0.73
CA GLU A 50 -6.27 4.88 -1.39
C GLU A 50 -6.89 3.81 -0.49
N LEU A 51 -6.09 3.11 0.32
CA LEU A 51 -6.64 2.19 1.32
C LEU A 51 -7.40 2.94 2.44
N ILE A 52 -6.95 4.15 2.80
CA ILE A 52 -7.63 5.00 3.78
C ILE A 52 -8.99 5.47 3.27
N SER A 53 -9.10 5.85 1.98
CA SER A 53 -10.35 6.32 1.38
C SER A 53 -11.46 5.26 1.43
N ARG A 54 -11.10 3.97 1.39
CA ARG A 54 -12.03 2.83 1.47
C ARG A 54 -12.56 2.55 2.88
N GLY A 55 -11.96 3.12 3.91
CA GLY A 55 -12.43 2.99 5.29
C GLY A 55 -12.20 1.61 5.93
N GLY A 56 -12.84 1.39 7.08
CA GLY A 56 -12.82 0.10 7.80
C GLY A 56 -11.41 -0.39 8.14
N VAL A 57 -11.20 -1.71 8.04
CA VAL A 57 -9.91 -2.35 8.34
C VAL A 57 -8.83 -1.96 7.32
N LEU A 58 -9.21 -1.69 6.07
CA LEU A 58 -8.30 -1.22 5.03
C LEU A 58 -7.68 0.13 5.40
N ALA A 59 -8.45 1.04 6.02
CA ALA A 59 -7.90 2.31 6.47
C ALA A 59 -6.82 2.17 7.55
N SER A 60 -6.92 1.16 8.42
CA SER A 60 -5.87 0.87 9.39
C SER A 60 -4.58 0.39 8.73
N ILE A 61 -4.70 -0.48 7.70
CA ILE A 61 -3.54 -0.91 6.89
C ILE A 61 -2.96 0.27 6.12
N GLY A 62 -3.80 1.07 5.48
CA GLY A 62 -3.41 2.24 4.72
C GLY A 62 -2.66 3.27 5.57
N ARG A 63 -3.08 3.51 6.82
CA ARG A 63 -2.34 4.35 7.78
C ARG A 63 -0.96 3.78 8.10
N SER A 64 -0.87 2.46 8.32
CA SER A 64 0.42 1.81 8.57
C SER A 64 1.37 1.98 7.38
N ILE A 65 0.89 1.79 6.15
CA ILE A 65 1.67 1.97 4.93
C ILE A 65 2.07 3.44 4.75
N LYS A 66 1.14 4.38 4.95
CA LYS A 66 1.39 5.82 4.87
C LYS A 66 2.49 6.27 5.85
N ILE A 67 2.44 5.82 7.10
CA ILE A 67 3.48 6.13 8.09
C ILE A 67 4.84 5.60 7.63
N GLN A 68 4.89 4.35 7.14
CA GLN A 68 6.13 3.78 6.61
C GLN A 68 6.65 4.59 5.42
N ALA A 69 5.80 4.96 4.46
CA ALA A 69 6.18 5.79 3.33
C ALA A 69 6.80 7.13 3.77
N ILE A 70 6.17 7.83 4.71
CA ILE A 70 6.66 9.12 5.24
C ILE A 70 8.03 8.94 5.93
N LEU A 71 8.19 7.91 6.75
CA LEU A 71 9.46 7.61 7.42
C LEU A 71 10.59 7.31 6.42
N HIS A 72 10.27 6.83 5.22
CA HIS A 72 11.22 6.56 4.15
C HIS A 72 11.33 7.70 3.13
N GLY A 73 10.83 8.90 3.44
CA GLY A 73 11.05 10.11 2.66
C GLY A 73 9.93 10.46 1.67
N ALA A 74 8.77 9.82 1.75
CA ALA A 74 7.60 10.28 1.01
C ALA A 74 7.22 11.69 1.46
N ARG A 75 6.87 12.56 0.52
CA ARG A 75 6.40 13.91 0.79
C ARG A 75 4.97 14.02 0.28
N ALA A 76 4.11 14.61 1.10
CA ALA A 76 2.87 15.13 0.58
C ALA A 76 3.25 16.37 -0.24
N ASP A 77 3.08 16.29 -1.55
CA ASP A 77 3.06 17.48 -2.40
C ASP A 77 1.85 18.36 -2.04
#